data_AF-A0A9P6SSF2-F1
#
_entry.id   AF-A0A9P6SSF2-F1
#
_cell.length_a   1.000
_cell.length_b   1.000
_cell.length_c   1.000
_cell.angle_alpha   90.00
_cell.angle_beta   90.00
_cell.angle_gamma   90.00
#
_symmetry.space_group_name_H-M   'P 1'
#
loop_
_entity.id
_entity.type
_entity.pdbx_description
1 polymer ?
#
loop_
_entity_poly.entity_id
_entity_poly.type
_entity_poly.pdbx_seq_one_letter_code
_entity_poly.pdbx_strand_id
1 'polypeptide(L)'
;MIFLASANRLDPDEVTVNIPFVQLKILNTKLTPPVIPDDKLIIPTKDKPWSWSDLENLLGYYHRTLVGAIINSDNAVMGLKAEISRLKGRQSCAGSKEEQDNINFNLATQQEALKVLESNLYCPLSQVFRGAIGHRNLLSRHVKLEELEVFEEKYKCIVEKTDILPIAEKIPCKNSDEGWIEREKGIFHCMDGTANIDYRWIMKSQQGKSLLILLQCKHSKLDTANRKFNHTELKTWYDRIVHSASNFTDLYQVVVVVVTNRLYNNPYTMSAGYRSDEYGQDGISDMPNLLLIDESCLAEYLSPTFAYRGLLSFPDDFQPELTLTVPSDNSDE
;
A
#
# COMPACT_ATOMS: atom_id res chain seq x y z
N MET A 1 6.51 -3.36 10.91
CA MET A 1 6.58 -4.07 9.62
C MET A 1 7.66 -3.36 8.83
N ILE A 2 8.83 -3.97 8.67
CA ILE A 2 9.98 -3.25 8.11
C ILE A 2 9.84 -3.31 6.58
N PHE A 3 9.08 -2.36 6.02
CA PHE A 3 9.34 -1.94 4.66
C PHE A 3 10.61 -1.11 4.73
N LEU A 4 11.74 -1.67 4.30
CA LEU A 4 12.87 -0.84 3.93
C LEU A 4 12.42 -0.10 2.66
N ALA A 5 11.89 1.10 2.86
CA ALA A 5 11.68 2.04 1.79
C ALA A 5 13.04 2.67 1.51
N SER A 6 13.82 2.08 0.62
CA SER A 6 14.94 2.79 0.05
C SER A 6 14.38 3.87 -0.88
N ALA A 7 14.46 5.13 -0.46
CA ALA A 7 14.04 6.26 -1.28
C ALA A 7 14.95 6.46 -2.51
N ASN A 8 16.12 5.81 -2.54
CA ASN A 8 17.08 5.88 -3.63
C ASN A 8 17.48 4.45 -4.03
N ARG A 9 17.56 4.19 -5.34
CA ARG A 9 18.11 2.98 -5.98
C ARG A 9 18.88 2.06 -5.02
N LEU A 10 18.37 0.84 -4.87
CA LEU A 10 18.98 -0.30 -4.18
C LEU A 10 20.51 -0.25 -4.25
N ASP A 11 21.14 0.17 -3.15
CA ASP A 11 22.56 -0.07 -2.91
C ASP A 11 22.71 -1.57 -2.57
N PRO A 12 23.71 -2.30 -3.08
CA PRO A 12 23.88 -3.73 -2.81
C PRO A 12 24.08 -4.07 -1.32
N ASP A 13 24.32 -3.07 -0.47
CA ASP A 13 24.54 -3.19 0.96
C ASP A 13 23.24 -3.08 1.81
N GLU A 14 22.06 -3.06 1.18
CA GLU A 14 20.79 -3.05 1.94
C GLU A 14 20.50 -4.38 2.64
N VAL A 15 20.50 -4.32 3.97
CA VAL A 15 20.15 -5.43 4.86
C VAL A 15 18.67 -5.81 4.67
N THR A 16 18.38 -6.81 3.86
CA THR A 16 17.01 -7.34 3.75
C THR A 16 16.66 -8.16 5.00
N VAL A 17 15.72 -7.66 5.81
CA VAL A 17 15.20 -8.40 6.98
C VAL A 17 13.99 -9.22 6.58
N ASN A 18 14.17 -10.53 6.42
CA ASN A 18 13.08 -11.47 6.18
C ASN A 18 12.44 -11.89 7.51
N ILE A 19 11.18 -11.51 7.72
CA ILE A 19 10.41 -11.89 8.92
C ILE A 19 9.35 -12.92 8.51
N PRO A 20 9.40 -14.16 9.05
CA PRO A 20 8.32 -15.12 8.91
C PRO A 20 6.96 -14.52 9.29
N PHE A 21 5.91 -14.84 8.53
CA PHE A 21 4.57 -14.27 8.73
C PHE A 21 4.02 -14.47 10.16
N VAL A 22 4.32 -15.61 10.80
CA VAL A 22 3.94 -15.87 12.20
C VAL A 22 4.61 -14.87 13.15
N GLN A 23 5.89 -14.58 12.93
CA GLN A 23 6.60 -13.57 13.71
C GLN A 23 6.05 -12.17 13.41
N LEU A 24 5.66 -11.87 12.16
CA LEU A 24 4.98 -10.62 11.83
C LEU A 24 3.68 -10.44 12.64
N LYS A 25 2.86 -11.48 12.75
CA LYS A 25 1.64 -11.45 13.58
C LYS A 25 1.97 -11.19 15.04
N ILE A 26 2.95 -11.91 15.60
CA ILE A 26 3.38 -11.72 17.00
C ILE A 26 3.93 -10.30 17.23
N LEU A 27 4.68 -9.75 16.28
CA LEU A 27 5.19 -8.39 16.39
C LEU A 27 4.05 -7.37 16.33
N ASN A 28 3.08 -7.57 15.44
CA ASN A 28 1.92 -6.69 15.32
C ASN A 28 1.09 -6.66 16.61
N THR A 29 0.91 -7.79 17.31
CA THR A 29 0.17 -7.83 18.59
C THR A 29 0.92 -7.20 19.76
N LYS A 30 2.24 -7.01 19.63
CA LYS A 30 3.05 -6.28 20.62
C LYS A 30 3.03 -4.76 20.44
N LEU A 31 2.48 -4.26 19.34
CA LEU A 31 2.30 -2.83 19.11
C LEU A 31 1.01 -2.36 19.78
N THR A 32 1.04 -1.16 20.37
CA THR A 32 -0.13 -0.56 21.04
C THR A 32 -0.39 0.83 20.46
N PRO A 33 -1.45 1.01 19.65
CA PRO A 33 -2.34 -0.03 19.11
C PRO A 33 -1.62 -0.91 18.05
N PRO A 34 -2.17 -2.09 17.72
CA PRO A 34 -1.69 -2.89 16.60
C PRO A 34 -1.85 -2.11 15.29
N VAL A 35 -0.93 -2.30 14.34
CA VAL A 35 -0.96 -1.62 13.04
C VAL A 35 -2.04 -2.21 12.13
N ILE A 36 -2.17 -3.54 12.16
CA ILE A 36 -3.21 -4.28 11.45
C ILE A 36 -4.12 -4.96 12.49
N PRO A 37 -5.45 -4.94 12.34
CA PRO A 37 -6.34 -5.67 13.23
C PRO A 37 -6.02 -7.18 13.23
N ASP A 38 -6.06 -7.81 14.42
CA ASP A 38 -5.60 -9.20 14.58
C ASP A 38 -6.45 -10.21 13.81
N ASP A 39 -7.74 -9.91 13.63
CA ASP A 39 -8.70 -10.70 12.86
C ASP A 39 -8.43 -10.65 11.34
N LYS A 40 -7.68 -9.65 10.88
CA LYS A 40 -7.28 -9.52 9.46
C LYS A 40 -5.95 -10.22 9.19
N LEU A 41 -5.04 -10.28 10.17
CA LEU A 41 -3.73 -10.92 10.01
C LEU A 41 -3.78 -12.42 10.38
N ILE A 42 -4.52 -13.21 9.60
CA ILE A 42 -4.79 -14.63 9.89
C ILE A 42 -3.59 -15.51 9.50
N ILE A 43 -3.16 -16.41 10.39
CA ILE A 43 -2.15 -17.43 10.05
C ILE A 43 -2.86 -18.51 9.24
N PRO A 44 -2.45 -18.77 7.98
CA PRO A 44 -3.08 -19.81 7.18
C PRO A 44 -2.80 -21.19 7.76
N THR A 45 -3.81 -22.06 7.71
CA THR A 45 -3.71 -23.47 8.09
C THR A 45 -4.09 -24.36 6.90
N LYS A 46 -3.91 -25.67 7.04
CA LYS A 46 -4.37 -26.63 6.02
C LYS A 46 -5.88 -26.51 5.77
N ASP A 47 -6.66 -26.30 6.83
CA ASP A 47 -8.12 -26.24 6.76
C ASP A 47 -8.64 -24.83 6.39
N LYS A 48 -7.82 -23.81 6.59
CA LYS A 48 -8.10 -22.43 6.20
C LYS A 48 -6.87 -21.83 5.50
N PRO A 49 -6.62 -22.20 4.23
CA PRO A 49 -5.55 -21.59 3.46
C PRO A 49 -5.86 -20.11 3.25
N TRP A 50 -4.81 -19.32 3.05
CA TRP A 50 -4.98 -17.91 2.75
C TRP A 50 -5.62 -17.78 1.35
N SER A 51 -6.72 -17.04 1.27
CA SER A 51 -7.43 -16.74 0.03
C SER A 51 -7.15 -15.31 -0.46
N TRP A 52 -7.52 -15.04 -1.72
CA TRP A 52 -7.51 -13.69 -2.26
C TRP A 52 -8.44 -12.72 -1.53
N SER A 53 -9.56 -13.21 -0.98
CA SER A 53 -10.47 -12.38 -0.19
C SER A 53 -9.83 -11.90 1.11
N ASP A 54 -8.99 -12.72 1.74
CA ASP A 54 -8.24 -12.29 2.92
C ASP A 54 -7.18 -11.23 2.57
N LEU A 55 -6.51 -11.33 1.40
CA LEU A 55 -5.61 -10.27 0.93
C LEU A 55 -6.38 -8.98 0.66
N GLU A 56 -7.51 -9.08 -0.04
CA GLU A 56 -8.37 -7.94 -0.33
C GLU A 56 -8.69 -7.21 0.97
N ASN A 57 -9.11 -7.92 2.02
CA ASN A 57 -9.35 -7.36 3.36
C ASN A 57 -8.11 -6.72 4.03
N LEU A 58 -6.90 -7.10 3.64
CA LEU A 58 -5.64 -6.59 4.18
C LEU A 58 -5.06 -5.42 3.40
N LEU A 59 -5.49 -5.23 2.15
CA LEU A 59 -4.81 -4.35 1.21
C LEU A 59 -4.80 -2.88 1.65
N GLY A 60 -5.91 -2.40 2.23
CA GLY A 60 -5.97 -1.04 2.78
C GLY A 60 -4.97 -0.83 3.92
N TYR A 61 -4.85 -1.81 4.82
CA TYR A 61 -3.90 -1.77 5.94
C TYR A 61 -2.45 -1.88 5.47
N TYR A 62 -2.21 -2.71 4.46
CA TYR A 62 -0.93 -2.80 3.79
C TYR A 62 -0.52 -1.44 3.22
N HIS A 63 -1.40 -0.82 2.44
CA HIS A 63 -1.16 0.49 1.84
C HIS A 63 -0.89 1.57 2.89
N ARG A 64 -1.70 1.64 3.95
CA ARG A 64 -1.49 2.52 5.11
C ARG A 64 -0.09 2.32 5.71
N THR A 65 0.30 1.06 5.96
CA THR A 65 1.60 0.75 6.56
C THR A 65 2.75 1.10 5.63
N LEU A 66 2.60 0.89 4.33
CA LEU A 66 3.57 1.26 3.30
C LEU A 66 3.80 2.78 3.27
N VAL A 67 2.72 3.57 3.23
CA VAL A 67 2.78 5.04 3.26
C VAL A 67 3.46 5.52 4.54
N GLY A 68 3.06 4.99 5.70
CA GLY A 68 3.70 5.31 6.98
C GLY A 68 5.19 4.95 6.97
N ALA A 69 5.59 3.82 6.38
CA ALA A 69 6.99 3.47 6.27
C ALA A 69 7.78 4.43 5.36
N ILE A 70 7.20 4.88 4.24
CA ILE A 70 7.85 5.87 3.37
C ILE A 70 8.05 7.19 4.12
N ILE A 71 7.03 7.68 4.84
CA ILE A 71 7.14 8.88 5.69
C ILE A 71 8.26 8.70 6.73
N ASN A 72 8.30 7.56 7.41
CA ASN A 72 9.27 7.28 8.47
C ASN A 72 10.70 7.02 7.95
N SER A 73 10.85 6.67 6.67
CA SER A 73 12.16 6.48 6.03
C SER A 73 12.81 7.78 5.55
N ASP A 74 12.07 8.90 5.59
CA ASP A 74 12.64 10.20 5.23
C ASP A 74 13.74 10.59 6.23
N ASN A 75 14.93 10.91 5.72
CA ASN A 75 16.11 11.21 6.55
C ASN A 75 15.89 12.38 7.50
N ALA A 76 15.14 13.41 7.07
CA ALA A 76 14.86 14.56 7.91
C ALA A 76 13.83 14.20 9.00
N VAL A 77 12.83 13.38 8.69
CA VAL A 77 11.91 12.81 9.68
C VAL A 77 12.67 11.97 10.71
N MET A 78 13.54 11.06 10.27
CA MET A 78 14.35 10.23 11.17
C MET A 78 15.25 11.08 12.07
N GLY A 79 15.92 12.09 11.51
CA GLY A 79 16.77 13.01 12.28
C GLY A 79 16.02 13.75 13.38
N LEU A 80 14.84 14.28 13.06
CA LEU A 80 13.97 14.96 14.04
C LEU A 80 13.46 14.01 15.12
N LYS A 81 13.05 12.78 14.76
CA LYS A 81 12.60 11.77 15.72
C LYS A 81 13.72 11.33 16.68
N ALA A 82 14.95 11.18 16.17
CA ALA A 82 16.12 10.88 16.99
C ALA A 82 16.41 12.01 17.99
N GLU A 83 16.36 13.27 17.53
CA GLU A 83 16.59 14.43 18.39
C GLU A 83 15.52 14.59 19.48
N ILE A 84 14.24 14.44 19.12
CA ILE A 84 13.13 14.44 20.09
C ILE A 84 13.34 13.35 21.16
N SER A 85 13.75 12.15 20.74
CA SER A 85 14.01 11.04 21.67
C SER A 85 15.17 11.35 22.62
N ARG A 86 16.26 11.94 22.08
CA ARG A 86 17.40 12.41 22.87
C ARG A 86 16.99 13.47 23.91
N LEU A 87 16.18 14.44 23.50
CA LEU A 87 15.69 15.50 24.37
C LEU A 87 14.77 14.95 25.48
N LYS A 88 13.87 14.00 25.17
CA LYS A 88 13.04 13.30 26.17
C LYS A 88 13.89 12.55 27.20
N GLY A 89 14.95 11.85 26.76
CA GLY A 89 15.90 11.19 27.66
C GLY A 89 16.63 12.19 28.58
N ARG A 90 17.03 13.36 28.05
CA ARG A 90 17.63 14.42 28.87
C ARG A 90 16.64 15.02 29.86
N GLN A 91 15.37 15.16 29.49
CA GLN A 91 14.32 15.68 30.36
C GLN A 91 14.20 14.86 31.65
N SER A 92 14.33 13.53 31.56
CA SER A 92 14.31 12.65 32.74
C SER A 92 15.54 12.75 33.64
N CYS A 93 16.64 13.36 33.18
CA CYS A 93 17.89 13.52 33.91
C CYS A 93 18.18 14.98 34.28
N ALA A 94 17.27 15.91 34.00
CA ALA A 94 17.48 17.34 34.21
C ALA A 94 17.66 17.67 35.70
N GLY A 95 18.74 18.37 36.04
CA GLY A 95 19.10 18.68 37.44
C GLY A 95 18.56 20.02 37.93
N SER A 96 18.06 20.87 37.03
CA SER A 96 17.56 22.21 37.35
C SER A 96 16.30 22.56 36.57
N LYS A 97 15.50 23.48 37.12
CA LYS A 97 14.30 24.00 36.47
C LYS A 97 14.63 24.73 35.16
N GLU A 98 15.72 25.49 35.12
CA GLU A 98 16.19 26.19 33.92
C GLU A 98 16.56 25.22 32.79
N GLU A 99 17.27 24.13 33.13
CA GLU A 99 17.56 23.07 32.16
C GLU A 99 16.28 22.41 31.64
N GLN A 100 15.32 22.15 32.53
CA GLN A 100 14.03 21.56 32.16
C GLN A 100 13.21 22.48 31.25
N ASP A 101 13.16 23.78 31.54
CA ASP A 101 12.46 24.78 30.72
C ASP A 101 13.10 24.89 29.32
N ASN A 102 14.43 24.87 29.23
CA ASN A 102 15.14 24.86 27.95
C ASN A 102 14.88 23.57 27.14
N ILE A 103 14.88 22.40 27.81
CA ILE A 103 14.55 21.13 27.16
C ILE A 103 13.10 21.15 26.63
N ASN A 104 12.15 21.66 27.41
CA ASN A 104 10.74 21.76 27.01
C ASN A 104 10.57 22.68 25.78
N PHE A 105 11.26 23.82 25.76
CA PHE A 105 11.24 24.74 24.62
C PHE A 105 11.78 24.08 23.34
N ASN A 106 12.91 23.39 23.45
CA ASN A 106 13.50 22.68 22.32
C ASN A 106 12.61 21.52 21.86
N LEU A 107 12.01 20.76 22.78
CA LEU A 107 11.06 19.69 22.44
C LEU A 107 9.88 20.22 21.64
N ALA A 108 9.25 21.32 22.10
CA ALA A 108 8.14 21.93 21.39
C ALA A 108 8.54 22.38 19.98
N THR A 109 9.73 22.97 19.84
CA THR A 109 10.26 23.42 18.54
C THR A 109 10.49 22.26 17.58
N GLN A 110 11.13 21.18 18.03
CA GLN A 110 11.41 20.01 17.21
C GLN A 110 10.13 19.24 16.85
N GLN A 111 9.16 19.18 17.77
CA GLN A 111 7.84 18.58 17.51
C GLN A 111 7.06 19.34 16.45
N GLU A 112 7.08 20.68 16.49
CA GLU A 112 6.43 21.49 15.47
C GLU A 112 7.14 21.35 14.11
N ALA A 113 8.47 21.35 14.09
CA ALA A 113 9.25 21.13 12.86
C ALA A 113 8.94 19.75 12.24
N LEU A 114 8.85 18.70 13.06
CA LEU A 114 8.47 17.36 12.62
C LEU A 114 7.07 17.35 12.01
N LYS A 115 6.10 17.98 12.68
CA LYS A 115 4.72 18.09 12.19
C LYS A 115 4.64 18.83 10.86
N VAL A 116 5.39 19.93 10.70
CA VAL A 116 5.48 20.68 9.43
C VAL A 116 6.10 19.83 8.33
N LEU A 117 7.14 19.07 8.63
CA LEU A 117 7.80 18.20 7.67
C LEU A 117 6.87 17.07 7.23
N GLU A 118 6.33 16.29 8.18
CA GLU A 118 5.40 15.18 7.89
C GLU A 118 4.17 15.67 7.11
N SER A 119 3.70 16.89 7.38
CA SER A 119 2.57 17.50 6.65
C SER A 119 2.93 18.08 5.28
N ASN A 120 4.19 17.99 4.82
CA ASN A 120 4.64 18.49 3.50
C ASN A 120 5.53 17.48 2.75
N LEU A 121 5.47 16.19 3.10
CA LEU A 121 6.16 15.15 2.35
C LEU A 121 5.40 14.79 1.08
N TYR A 122 6.12 14.84 -0.04
CA TYR A 122 5.63 14.44 -1.35
C TYR A 122 6.54 13.38 -1.94
N CYS A 123 5.96 12.38 -2.60
CA CYS A 123 6.73 11.41 -3.36
C CYS A 123 5.99 11.03 -4.65
N PRO A 124 6.69 10.49 -5.67
CA PRO A 124 6.04 10.04 -6.89
C PRO A 124 5.14 8.82 -6.64
N LEU A 125 4.04 8.71 -7.39
CA LEU A 125 3.13 7.56 -7.31
C LEU A 125 3.84 6.21 -7.49
N SER A 126 4.92 6.16 -8.26
CA SER A 126 5.73 4.93 -8.42
C SER A 126 6.37 4.43 -7.12
N GLN A 127 6.58 5.29 -6.11
CA GLN A 127 7.06 4.86 -4.79
C GLN A 127 5.93 4.35 -3.89
N VAL A 128 4.71 4.84 -4.10
CA VAL A 128 3.49 4.43 -3.37
C VAL A 128 2.93 3.11 -3.94
N PHE A 129 2.88 3.00 -5.26
CA PHE A 129 2.45 1.80 -6.00
C PHE A 129 3.67 1.17 -6.66
N ARG A 130 4.56 0.61 -5.83
CA ARG A 130 5.84 0.04 -6.26
C ARG A 130 5.65 -1.06 -7.30
N GLY A 131 6.53 -1.09 -8.29
CA GLY A 131 6.45 -2.01 -9.42
C GLY A 131 5.27 -1.80 -10.37
N ALA A 132 4.32 -0.90 -10.08
CA ALA A 132 3.11 -0.78 -10.89
C ALA A 132 3.42 -0.36 -12.35
N ILE A 133 2.74 -1.03 -13.28
CA ILE A 133 2.73 -0.69 -14.70
C ILE A 133 1.71 0.44 -14.89
N GLY A 134 2.13 1.57 -15.43
CA GLY A 134 1.30 2.75 -15.58
C GLY A 134 1.86 3.73 -16.60
N HIS A 135 1.05 4.71 -17.00
CA HIS A 135 1.54 5.78 -17.85
C HIS A 135 2.64 6.58 -17.12
N ARG A 136 3.77 6.88 -17.80
CA ARG A 136 4.94 7.55 -17.19
C ARG A 136 4.58 8.84 -16.43
N ASN A 137 3.76 9.70 -17.05
CA ASN A 137 3.35 10.96 -16.41
C ASN A 137 2.55 10.72 -15.11
N LEU A 138 1.72 9.68 -15.07
CA LEU A 138 0.98 9.31 -13.87
C LEU A 138 1.93 8.77 -12.80
N LEU A 139 2.83 7.84 -13.15
CA LEU A 139 3.81 7.28 -12.21
C LEU A 139 4.73 8.35 -11.60
N SER A 140 5.13 9.35 -12.39
CA SER A 140 5.96 10.48 -11.92
C SER A 140 5.19 11.53 -11.10
N ARG A 141 3.86 11.41 -11.01
CA ARG A 141 3.02 12.39 -10.32
C ARG A 141 3.33 12.38 -8.83
N HIS A 142 3.71 13.54 -8.30
CA HIS A 142 3.98 13.68 -6.88
C HIS A 142 2.67 13.86 -6.10
N VAL A 143 2.53 13.04 -5.07
CA VAL A 143 1.41 13.03 -4.15
C VAL A 143 1.90 13.24 -2.73
N LYS A 144 1.08 13.94 -1.96
CA LYS A 144 1.32 14.15 -0.55
C LYS A 144 1.11 12.84 0.20
N LEU A 145 2.06 12.49 1.05
CA LEU A 145 1.92 11.37 1.96
C LEU A 145 1.15 11.82 3.20
N GLU A 146 0.06 11.13 3.50
CA GLU A 146 -0.75 11.36 4.70
C GLU A 146 -1.02 9.99 5.35
N GLU A 147 -0.83 9.89 6.66
CA GLU A 147 -1.21 8.69 7.41
C GLU A 147 -2.74 8.63 7.53
N LEU A 148 -3.36 7.82 6.67
CA LEU A 148 -4.81 7.60 6.65
C LEU A 148 -5.18 6.33 7.41
N GLU A 149 -6.30 6.36 8.11
CA GLU A 149 -6.90 5.17 8.73
C GLU A 149 -7.78 4.40 7.74
N VAL A 150 -7.95 3.10 7.98
CA VAL A 150 -8.77 2.22 7.14
C VAL A 150 -10.17 2.06 7.74
N PHE A 151 -11.20 2.33 6.93
CA PHE A 151 -12.59 2.24 7.35
C PHE A 151 -13.38 1.29 6.45
N GLU A 152 -14.29 0.52 7.04
CA GLU A 152 -15.23 -0.33 6.31
C GLU A 152 -16.52 0.42 6.04
N GLU A 153 -16.90 0.57 4.77
CA GLU A 153 -18.13 1.25 4.40
C GLU A 153 -19.36 0.47 4.88
N LYS A 154 -20.37 1.21 5.37
CA LYS A 154 -21.63 0.63 5.85
C LYS A 154 -22.56 0.21 4.71
N TYR A 155 -22.46 0.88 3.56
CA TYR A 155 -23.32 0.71 2.40
C TYR A 155 -22.48 0.54 1.14
N LYS A 156 -23.04 -0.15 0.13
CA LYS A 156 -22.42 -0.24 -1.19
C LYS A 156 -22.41 1.14 -1.83
N CYS A 157 -21.25 1.58 -2.32
CA CYS A 157 -21.13 2.85 -3.02
C CYS A 157 -21.63 2.76 -4.47
N ILE A 158 -21.56 1.59 -5.09
CA ILE A 158 -22.22 1.23 -6.35
C ILE A 158 -22.70 -0.23 -6.32
N VAL A 159 -23.88 -0.51 -6.85
CA VAL A 159 -24.54 -1.83 -6.78
C VAL A 159 -24.38 -2.57 -8.11
N GLU A 160 -24.63 -1.89 -9.22
CA GLU A 160 -24.45 -2.41 -10.57
C GLU A 160 -23.16 -1.91 -11.21
N LYS A 161 -22.64 -2.65 -12.19
CA LYS A 161 -21.39 -2.31 -12.88
C LYS A 161 -21.47 -1.05 -13.74
N THR A 162 -22.68 -0.55 -13.95
CA THR A 162 -23.01 0.64 -14.75
C THR A 162 -23.42 1.82 -13.87
N ASP A 163 -23.52 1.64 -12.56
CA ASP A 163 -23.88 2.72 -11.64
C ASP A 163 -22.82 3.83 -11.64
N ILE A 164 -23.29 5.04 -11.40
CA ILE A 164 -22.43 6.21 -11.19
C ILE A 164 -22.11 6.32 -9.69
N LEU A 165 -20.84 6.46 -9.36
CA LEU A 165 -20.36 6.62 -7.99
C LEU A 165 -20.89 7.94 -7.42
N PRO A 166 -21.60 7.93 -6.28
CA PRO A 166 -22.15 9.14 -5.70
C PRO A 166 -21.04 10.00 -5.06
N ILE A 167 -21.16 11.31 -5.22
CA ILE A 167 -20.34 12.28 -4.50
C ILE A 167 -20.93 12.46 -3.10
N ALA A 168 -20.26 11.89 -2.10
CA ALA A 168 -20.55 12.13 -0.70
C ALA A 168 -19.32 12.77 -0.02
N GLU A 169 -19.53 13.85 0.73
CA GLU A 169 -18.46 14.46 1.55
C GLU A 169 -18.14 13.61 2.78
N LYS A 170 -19.16 12.93 3.32
CA LYS A 170 -19.08 12.06 4.49
C LYS A 170 -19.51 10.66 4.09
N ILE A 171 -18.68 9.67 4.40
CA ILE A 171 -18.90 8.26 4.07
C ILE A 171 -19.34 7.53 5.34
N PRO A 172 -20.51 6.88 5.36
CA PRO A 172 -20.95 6.07 6.50
C PRO A 172 -20.06 4.83 6.68
N CYS A 173 -19.51 4.63 7.88
CA CYS A 173 -18.55 3.56 8.17
C CYS A 173 -19.02 2.70 9.34
N LYS A 174 -18.70 1.39 9.32
CA LYS A 174 -19.04 0.45 10.40
C LYS A 174 -18.15 0.62 11.63
N ASN A 175 -16.88 0.94 11.40
CA ASN A 175 -15.82 1.02 12.40
C ASN A 175 -15.43 2.48 12.73
N SER A 176 -16.40 3.40 12.70
CA SER A 176 -16.23 4.80 13.11
C SER A 176 -17.13 5.09 14.31
N ASP A 177 -16.58 5.72 15.36
CA ASP A 177 -17.34 6.14 16.55
C ASP A 177 -18.44 7.15 16.20
N GLU A 178 -18.20 8.02 15.21
CA GLU A 178 -19.18 9.00 14.72
C GLU A 178 -20.18 8.39 13.72
N GLY A 179 -19.95 7.15 13.28
CA GLY A 179 -20.75 6.46 12.26
C GLY A 179 -20.49 6.93 10.82
N TRP A 180 -19.63 7.94 10.62
CA TRP A 180 -19.18 8.44 9.32
C TRP A 180 -17.75 8.97 9.41
N ILE A 181 -17.10 9.16 8.26
CA ILE A 181 -15.77 9.77 8.12
C ILE A 181 -15.77 10.70 6.91
N GLU A 182 -15.05 11.82 6.97
CA GLU A 182 -14.87 12.70 5.81
C GLU A 182 -14.10 11.96 4.70
N ARG A 183 -14.52 12.10 3.44
CA ARG A 183 -13.95 11.38 2.29
C ARG A 183 -12.44 11.55 2.11
N GLU A 184 -11.87 12.64 2.60
CA GLU A 184 -10.43 12.92 2.50
C GLU A 184 -9.60 12.35 3.67
N LYS A 185 -10.26 11.81 4.71
CA LYS A 185 -9.62 11.39 5.97
C LYS A 185 -9.43 9.88 6.12
N GLY A 186 -9.69 9.09 5.08
CA GLY A 186 -9.63 7.63 5.20
C GLY A 186 -9.37 6.88 3.91
N ILE A 187 -8.91 5.64 4.09
CA ILE A 187 -8.93 4.59 3.08
C ILE A 187 -10.20 3.78 3.30
N PHE A 188 -11.13 3.83 2.35
CA PHE A 188 -12.43 3.19 2.48
C PHE A 188 -12.41 1.82 1.80
N HIS A 189 -12.52 0.76 2.60
CA HIS A 189 -12.85 -0.57 2.14
C HIS A 189 -14.35 -0.62 1.83
N CYS A 190 -14.68 -0.75 0.55
CA CYS A 190 -16.06 -0.75 0.10
C CYS A 190 -16.80 -1.99 0.63
N MET A 191 -18.11 -1.85 0.85
CA MET A 191 -18.93 -2.96 1.37
C MET A 191 -18.93 -4.14 0.39
N ASP A 192 -18.83 -5.36 0.91
CA ASP A 192 -18.87 -6.61 0.12
C ASP A 192 -19.96 -6.61 -0.97
N GLY A 193 -19.55 -6.98 -2.18
CA GLY A 193 -20.41 -6.98 -3.35
C GLY A 193 -20.73 -5.59 -3.89
N THR A 194 -19.97 -4.57 -3.52
CA THR A 194 -19.84 -3.32 -4.30
C THR A 194 -19.30 -3.68 -5.68
N ALA A 195 -19.90 -3.12 -6.73
CA ALA A 195 -19.46 -3.43 -8.09
C ALA A 195 -18.12 -2.74 -8.38
N ASN A 196 -17.18 -3.46 -8.99
CA ASN A 196 -15.97 -2.92 -9.62
C ASN A 196 -14.95 -2.15 -8.74
N ILE A 197 -15.23 -1.87 -7.46
CA ILE A 197 -14.38 -1.09 -6.56
C ILE A 197 -14.35 -1.79 -5.21
N ASP A 198 -13.15 -2.12 -4.74
CA ASP A 198 -12.94 -2.72 -3.41
C ASP A 198 -12.40 -1.69 -2.44
N TYR A 199 -11.60 -0.72 -2.92
CA TYR A 199 -11.11 0.38 -2.10
C TYR A 199 -11.20 1.72 -2.83
N ARG A 200 -11.41 2.79 -2.05
CA ARG A 200 -11.29 4.16 -2.55
C ARG A 200 -10.72 5.12 -1.51
N TRP A 201 -9.94 6.09 -1.96
CA TRP A 201 -9.40 7.16 -1.13
C TRP A 201 -8.93 8.34 -1.98
N ILE A 202 -8.56 9.44 -1.32
CA ILE A 202 -8.05 10.64 -1.99
C ILE A 202 -6.58 10.83 -1.63
N MET A 203 -5.77 11.16 -2.62
CA MET A 203 -4.39 11.60 -2.43
C MET A 203 -4.23 13.04 -2.93
N LYS A 204 -3.76 13.95 -2.08
CA LYS A 204 -3.48 15.33 -2.50
C LYS A 204 -2.31 15.33 -3.46
N SER A 205 -2.42 16.02 -4.59
CA SER A 205 -1.30 16.14 -5.52
C SER A 205 -0.52 17.42 -5.27
N GLN A 206 0.80 17.38 -5.48
CA GLN A 206 1.64 18.57 -5.39
C GLN A 206 1.27 19.62 -6.43
N GLN A 207 0.75 19.18 -7.59
CA GLN A 207 0.37 20.04 -8.71
C GLN A 207 -1.00 19.58 -9.21
N GLY A 208 -1.84 20.47 -9.74
CA GLY A 208 -3.14 20.12 -10.32
C GLY A 208 -4.17 19.54 -9.33
N LYS A 209 -5.14 18.76 -9.83
CA LYS A 209 -6.21 18.18 -9.01
C LYS A 209 -5.66 17.08 -8.08
N SER A 210 -6.25 16.97 -6.89
CA SER A 210 -6.10 15.78 -6.06
C SER A 210 -6.55 14.53 -6.82
N LEU A 211 -6.00 13.38 -6.46
CA LEU A 211 -6.25 12.11 -7.12
C LEU A 211 -7.33 11.36 -6.34
N LEU A 212 -8.39 10.92 -7.03
CA LEU A 212 -9.31 9.92 -6.49
C LEU A 212 -8.79 8.56 -6.91
N ILE A 213 -8.31 7.79 -5.94
CA ILE A 213 -7.86 6.42 -6.17
C ILE A 213 -9.06 5.48 -6.06
N LEU A 214 -9.31 4.69 -7.11
CA LEU A 214 -10.29 3.62 -7.14
C LEU A 214 -9.57 2.32 -7.41
N LEU A 215 -9.50 1.45 -6.41
CA LEU A 215 -8.75 0.21 -6.48
C LEU A 215 -9.69 -0.99 -6.58
N GLN A 216 -9.35 -1.92 -7.46
CA GLN A 216 -9.98 -3.24 -7.52
C GLN A 216 -8.95 -4.37 -7.46
N CYS A 217 -9.20 -5.35 -6.60
CA CYS A 217 -8.60 -6.66 -6.58
C CYS A 217 -9.28 -7.57 -7.60
N LYS A 218 -8.52 -8.07 -8.57
CA LYS A 218 -9.00 -9.09 -9.52
C LYS A 218 -8.14 -10.32 -9.38
N HIS A 219 -8.73 -11.50 -9.35
CA HIS A 219 -7.92 -12.71 -9.21
C HIS A 219 -8.49 -13.89 -9.99
N SER A 220 -7.60 -14.84 -10.29
CA SER A 220 -7.96 -16.21 -10.67
C SER A 220 -7.61 -17.15 -9.53
N LYS A 221 -8.29 -18.29 -9.44
CA LYS A 221 -7.84 -19.36 -8.55
C LYS A 221 -6.44 -19.83 -8.99
N LEU A 222 -5.60 -20.26 -8.05
CA LEU A 222 -4.23 -20.66 -8.35
C LEU A 222 -4.17 -21.83 -9.35
N ASP A 223 -5.09 -22.78 -9.28
CA ASP A 223 -5.17 -23.94 -10.17
C ASP A 223 -5.69 -23.61 -11.58
N THR A 224 -5.97 -22.33 -11.88
CA THR A 224 -6.46 -21.93 -13.21
C THR A 224 -5.35 -22.11 -14.25
N ALA A 225 -5.58 -22.96 -15.25
CA ALA A 225 -4.62 -23.27 -16.32
C ALA A 225 -4.19 -22.04 -17.15
N ASN A 226 -5.05 -21.03 -17.27
CA ASN A 226 -4.74 -19.77 -17.92
C ASN A 226 -4.98 -18.59 -16.97
N ARG A 227 -3.91 -18.12 -16.31
CA ARG A 227 -3.94 -16.94 -15.45
C ARG A 227 -3.71 -15.62 -16.21
N LYS A 228 -3.95 -15.57 -17.53
CA LYS A 228 -3.74 -14.32 -18.27
C LYS A 228 -4.85 -13.31 -17.99
N PHE A 229 -4.46 -12.06 -17.79
CA PHE A 229 -5.35 -10.93 -17.82
C PHE A 229 -5.26 -10.28 -19.19
N ASN A 230 -6.31 -10.40 -20.00
CA ASN A 230 -6.27 -9.91 -21.37
C ASN A 230 -6.56 -8.40 -21.43
N HIS A 231 -5.95 -7.74 -22.41
CA HIS A 231 -6.09 -6.30 -22.63
C HIS A 231 -7.56 -5.86 -22.80
N THR A 232 -8.35 -6.58 -23.59
CA THR A 232 -9.76 -6.23 -23.83
C THR A 232 -10.61 -6.23 -22.56
N GLU A 233 -10.41 -7.20 -21.67
CA GLU A 233 -11.09 -7.33 -20.38
C GLU A 233 -10.67 -6.20 -19.45
N LEU A 234 -9.37 -5.89 -19.39
CA LEU A 234 -8.84 -4.77 -18.61
C LEU A 234 -9.39 -3.44 -19.11
N LYS A 235 -9.37 -3.19 -20.43
CA LYS A 235 -9.89 -1.97 -21.05
C LYS A 235 -11.38 -1.79 -20.84
N THR A 236 -12.15 -2.86 -21.04
CA THR A 236 -13.60 -2.86 -20.81
C THR A 236 -13.93 -2.50 -19.35
N TRP A 237 -13.15 -3.02 -18.40
CA TRP A 237 -13.31 -2.65 -17.00
C TRP A 237 -12.88 -1.21 -16.72
N TYR A 238 -11.74 -0.79 -17.26
CA TYR A 238 -11.21 0.57 -17.11
C TYR A 238 -12.25 1.61 -17.56
N ASP A 239 -12.83 1.42 -18.75
CA ASP A 239 -13.83 2.33 -19.31
C ASP A 239 -15.08 2.41 -18.43
N ARG A 240 -15.52 1.26 -17.88
CA ARG A 240 -16.66 1.23 -16.95
C ARG A 240 -16.38 2.00 -15.68
N ILE A 241 -15.23 1.81 -15.04
CA ILE A 241 -14.90 2.52 -13.79
C ILE A 241 -14.71 4.01 -14.03
N VAL A 242 -14.01 4.39 -15.09
CA VAL A 242 -13.85 5.81 -15.44
C VAL A 242 -15.21 6.45 -15.70
N HIS A 243 -16.13 5.74 -16.37
CA HIS A 243 -17.51 6.19 -16.56
C HIS A 243 -18.28 6.31 -15.24
N SER A 244 -18.21 5.30 -14.37
CA SER A 244 -18.81 5.32 -13.02
C SER A 244 -18.29 6.50 -12.19
N ALA A 245 -17.03 6.89 -12.37
CA ALA A 245 -16.42 8.01 -11.66
C ALA A 245 -16.55 9.37 -12.36
N SER A 246 -17.32 9.47 -13.44
CA SER A 246 -17.46 10.69 -14.25
C SER A 246 -17.86 11.92 -13.44
N ASN A 247 -18.72 11.77 -12.44
CA ASN A 247 -19.11 12.88 -11.55
C ASN A 247 -17.92 13.48 -10.76
N PHE A 248 -16.82 12.74 -10.58
CA PHE A 248 -15.67 13.22 -9.83
C PHE A 248 -14.64 13.96 -10.70
N THR A 249 -14.74 13.91 -12.03
CA THR A 249 -13.67 14.45 -12.92
C THR A 249 -13.49 15.95 -12.80
N ASP A 250 -14.51 16.68 -12.36
CA ASP A 250 -14.43 18.12 -12.11
C ASP A 250 -13.65 18.43 -10.84
N LEU A 251 -13.72 17.56 -9.83
CA LEU A 251 -13.11 17.75 -8.52
C LEU A 251 -11.73 17.07 -8.41
N TYR A 252 -11.55 15.92 -9.05
CA TYR A 252 -10.38 15.06 -8.91
C TYR A 252 -9.90 14.57 -10.27
N GLN A 253 -8.63 14.20 -10.33
CA GLN A 253 -8.16 13.28 -11.37
C GLN A 253 -8.46 11.85 -10.89
N VAL A 254 -9.28 11.13 -11.64
CA VAL A 254 -9.58 9.72 -11.35
C VAL A 254 -8.37 8.88 -11.72
N VAL A 255 -7.87 8.09 -10.77
CA VAL A 255 -6.81 7.09 -10.97
C VAL A 255 -7.37 5.74 -10.59
N VAL A 256 -7.27 4.77 -11.49
CA VAL A 256 -7.80 3.43 -11.28
C VAL A 256 -6.64 2.47 -11.07
N VAL A 257 -6.73 1.64 -10.03
CA VAL A 257 -5.68 0.71 -9.64
C VAL A 257 -6.24 -0.70 -9.74
N VAL A 258 -5.53 -1.59 -10.42
CA VAL A 258 -5.85 -3.02 -10.41
C VAL A 258 -4.74 -3.80 -9.76
N VAL A 259 -5.09 -4.65 -8.80
CA VAL A 259 -4.18 -5.60 -8.17
C VAL A 259 -4.61 -7.01 -8.54
N THR A 260 -3.71 -7.83 -9.08
CA THR A 260 -4.07 -9.18 -9.56
C THR A 260 -2.93 -10.20 -9.55
N ASN A 261 -3.24 -11.49 -9.29
CA ASN A 261 -2.32 -12.62 -9.56
C ASN A 261 -2.32 -13.09 -11.02
N ARG A 262 -3.00 -12.37 -11.89
CA ARG A 262 -3.00 -12.71 -13.31
C ARG A 262 -1.83 -12.01 -13.97
N LEU A 263 -1.11 -12.67 -14.86
CA LEU A 263 -0.11 -12.04 -15.68
C LEU A 263 -0.80 -11.24 -16.80
N TYR A 264 -0.50 -9.95 -16.91
CA TYR A 264 -1.00 -9.13 -17.98
C TYR A 264 -0.28 -9.47 -19.28
N ASN A 265 -1.03 -9.97 -20.26
CA ASN A 265 -0.47 -10.27 -21.57
C ASN A 265 -0.66 -9.06 -22.48
N ASN A 266 0.38 -8.23 -22.61
CA ASN A 266 0.36 -7.13 -23.55
C ASN A 266 0.36 -7.68 -25.00
N PRO A 267 -0.69 -7.41 -25.80
CA PRO A 267 -0.73 -7.88 -27.19
C PRO A 267 0.39 -7.29 -28.05
N TYR A 268 0.97 -6.15 -27.66
CA TYR A 268 2.03 -5.45 -28.38
C TYR A 268 3.44 -5.98 -28.05
N THR A 269 3.63 -6.78 -27.00
CA THR A 269 4.94 -7.42 -26.69
C THR A 269 5.19 -8.72 -27.44
N MET A 270 4.24 -9.24 -28.21
CA MET A 270 4.43 -10.51 -28.96
C MET A 270 5.06 -10.32 -30.34
N SER A 271 5.23 -9.09 -30.83
CA SER A 271 5.74 -8.82 -32.20
C SER A 271 7.24 -8.52 -32.29
N ALA A 272 7.92 -8.32 -31.16
CA ALA A 272 9.37 -8.18 -31.15
C ALA A 272 9.92 -8.87 -29.89
N GLY A 273 10.94 -9.71 -30.03
CA GLY A 273 11.65 -10.38 -28.92
C GLY A 273 12.40 -9.43 -27.99
N TYR A 274 11.94 -8.20 -27.84
CA TYR A 274 12.40 -7.20 -26.89
C TYR A 274 11.43 -7.22 -25.71
N ARG A 275 11.94 -7.62 -24.54
CA ARG A 275 11.41 -7.08 -23.27
C ARG A 275 11.38 -5.58 -23.48
N SER A 276 10.20 -4.97 -23.45
CA SER A 276 10.06 -3.52 -23.51
C SER A 276 11.07 -2.95 -22.53
N ASP A 277 12.02 -2.26 -23.12
CA ASP A 277 13.02 -1.39 -22.58
C ASP A 277 12.53 -0.60 -21.36
N GLU A 278 13.50 -0.10 -20.59
CA GLU A 278 13.43 0.67 -19.33
C GLU A 278 12.44 1.87 -19.31
N TYR A 279 11.54 2.01 -20.29
CA TYR A 279 10.71 3.16 -20.56
C TYR A 279 9.22 2.86 -20.82
N GLY A 280 8.70 1.67 -20.49
CA GLY A 280 7.30 1.48 -20.07
C GLY A 280 6.20 2.02 -20.99
N GLN A 281 6.40 2.03 -22.30
CA GLN A 281 5.37 2.41 -23.27
C GLN A 281 5.08 1.22 -24.18
N ASP A 282 3.82 0.77 -24.18
CA ASP A 282 3.06 0.35 -25.36
C ASP A 282 1.87 -0.56 -25.02
N GLY A 283 1.77 -1.09 -23.80
CA GLY A 283 0.69 -2.02 -23.44
C GLY A 283 -0.62 -1.45 -22.92
N ILE A 284 -0.60 -0.23 -22.40
CA ILE A 284 -1.73 0.38 -21.66
C ILE A 284 -1.88 1.89 -21.97
N SER A 285 -1.36 2.34 -23.11
CA SER A 285 -1.36 3.75 -23.51
C SER A 285 -2.76 4.34 -23.67
N ASP A 286 -3.74 3.51 -24.02
CA ASP A 286 -5.16 3.84 -24.12
C ASP A 286 -5.88 3.88 -22.76
N MET A 287 -5.17 3.57 -21.68
CA MET A 287 -5.65 3.62 -20.29
C MET A 287 -4.75 4.54 -19.44
N PRO A 288 -4.67 5.85 -19.74
CA PRO A 288 -3.67 6.76 -19.16
C PRO A 288 -3.80 6.95 -17.63
N ASN A 289 -4.97 6.64 -17.05
CA ASN A 289 -5.23 6.75 -15.62
C ASN A 289 -5.09 5.43 -14.86
N LEU A 290 -4.62 4.37 -15.53
CA LEU A 290 -4.47 3.04 -14.93
C LEU A 290 -3.09 2.89 -14.26
N LEU A 291 -3.11 2.33 -13.06
CA LEU A 291 -1.99 1.64 -12.44
C LEU A 291 -2.32 0.15 -12.33
N LEU A 292 -1.49 -0.70 -12.92
CA LEU A 292 -1.66 -2.14 -12.94
C LEU A 292 -0.55 -2.81 -12.13
N ILE A 293 -0.95 -3.59 -11.13
CA ILE A 293 -0.08 -4.41 -10.30
C ILE A 293 -0.48 -5.85 -10.57
N ASP A 294 0.22 -6.45 -11.52
CA ASP A 294 -0.05 -7.81 -11.97
C ASP A 294 0.88 -8.82 -11.26
N GLU A 295 0.82 -10.09 -11.69
CA GLU A 295 1.67 -11.16 -11.14
C GLU A 295 3.17 -10.78 -11.07
N SER A 296 3.69 -10.06 -12.05
CA SER A 296 5.12 -9.70 -12.10
C SER A 296 5.49 -8.59 -11.11
N CYS A 297 4.53 -7.74 -10.72
CA CYS A 297 4.72 -6.59 -9.85
C CYS A 297 4.35 -6.86 -8.39
N LEU A 298 3.55 -7.91 -8.13
CA LEU A 298 2.96 -8.19 -6.81
C LEU A 298 4.00 -8.30 -5.69
N ALA A 299 5.15 -8.92 -5.94
CA ALA A 299 6.20 -9.07 -4.93
C ALA A 299 6.86 -7.73 -4.58
N GLU A 300 7.01 -6.82 -5.54
CA GLU A 300 7.54 -5.47 -5.30
C GLU A 300 6.51 -4.61 -4.57
N TYR A 301 5.23 -4.73 -4.94
CA TYR A 301 4.16 -3.97 -4.31
C TYR A 301 3.85 -4.45 -2.89
N LEU A 302 3.74 -5.77 -2.65
CA LEU A 302 3.29 -6.35 -1.37
C LEU A 302 4.43 -6.82 -0.46
N SER A 303 5.67 -6.81 -0.93
CA SER A 303 6.81 -7.61 -0.42
C SER A 303 6.66 -9.13 -0.67
N PRO A 304 7.78 -9.87 -0.79
CA PRO A 304 7.77 -11.33 -0.95
C PRO A 304 6.96 -12.07 0.12
N THR A 305 7.00 -11.58 1.37
CA THR A 305 6.31 -12.19 2.52
C THR A 305 4.80 -12.30 2.31
N PHE A 306 4.18 -11.33 1.65
CA PHE A 306 2.75 -11.34 1.35
C PHE A 306 2.47 -11.96 -0.02
N ALA A 307 3.27 -11.63 -1.04
CA ALA A 307 3.01 -12.04 -2.42
C ALA A 307 3.02 -13.57 -2.63
N TYR A 308 3.90 -14.33 -1.98
CA TYR A 308 3.99 -15.77 -2.23
C TYR A 308 3.10 -16.63 -1.32
N ARG A 309 2.26 -16.03 -0.48
CA ARG A 309 1.42 -16.77 0.48
C ARG A 309 0.09 -17.23 -0.12
N GLY A 310 0.15 -17.87 -1.29
CA GLY A 310 -1.03 -18.35 -2.00
C GLY A 310 -1.64 -17.33 -2.96
N LEU A 311 -0.93 -16.24 -3.26
CA LEU A 311 -1.30 -15.30 -4.33
C LEU A 311 -0.53 -15.62 -5.61
N LEU A 312 0.77 -15.87 -5.47
CA LEU A 312 1.68 -16.28 -6.53
C LEU A 312 2.13 -17.73 -6.35
N SER A 313 2.55 -18.34 -7.46
CA SER A 313 3.33 -19.58 -7.41
C SER A 313 4.75 -19.25 -6.94
N PHE A 314 5.34 -20.09 -6.11
CA PHE A 314 6.74 -19.93 -5.73
C PHE A 314 7.64 -20.15 -6.97
N PRO A 315 8.71 -19.36 -7.15
CA PRO A 315 9.76 -19.67 -8.10
C PRO A 315 10.33 -21.07 -7.82
N ASP A 316 10.73 -21.81 -8.85
CA ASP A 316 11.27 -23.18 -8.71
C ASP A 316 12.50 -23.24 -7.78
N ASP A 317 13.25 -22.13 -7.67
CA ASP A 317 14.44 -21.99 -6.81
C ASP A 317 14.12 -21.42 -5.42
N PHE A 318 12.85 -21.12 -5.11
CA PHE A 318 12.46 -20.61 -3.81
C PHE A 318 12.52 -21.75 -2.79
N GLN A 319 13.54 -21.70 -1.93
CA GLN A 319 13.74 -22.63 -0.82
C GLN A 319 13.10 -22.04 0.45
N PRO A 320 11.80 -22.30 0.76
CA PRO A 320 11.18 -21.80 1.99
C PRO A 320 11.86 -22.36 3.26
N GLU A 321 12.59 -23.47 3.12
CA GLU A 321 13.19 -24.26 4.19
C GLU A 321 14.48 -23.66 4.78
N LEU A 322 15.09 -22.65 4.14
CA LEU A 322 16.26 -21.94 4.70
C LEU A 322 15.92 -21.00 5.86
N THR A 323 14.66 -20.97 6.32
CA THR A 323 14.21 -20.06 7.40
C THR A 323 14.14 -20.68 8.79
N LEU A 324 14.47 -21.96 8.98
CA LEU A 324 14.54 -22.60 10.30
C LEU A 324 15.57 -23.74 10.33
N THR A 325 16.86 -23.41 10.32
CA THR A 325 17.85 -24.26 11.00
C THR A 325 18.22 -23.60 12.31
N VAL A 326 17.59 -24.06 13.40
CA VAL A 326 18.18 -23.90 14.73
C VAL A 326 19.52 -24.63 14.67
N PRO A 327 20.64 -24.04 15.09
CA PRO A 327 21.88 -24.78 15.24
C PRO A 327 21.57 -25.95 16.17
N SER A 328 21.66 -27.18 15.66
CA SER A 328 21.78 -28.32 16.56
C SER A 328 23.11 -28.12 17.28
N ASP A 329 23.04 -27.76 18.56
CA ASP A 329 24.16 -27.95 19.47
C ASP A 329 24.52 -29.43 19.42
N ASN A 330 25.50 -29.77 18.58
CA ASN A 330 26.32 -30.94 18.79
C ASN A 330 27.24 -30.62 19.97
N SER A 331 26.68 -30.67 21.17
CA SER A 331 27.48 -31.01 22.34
C SER A 331 27.66 -32.53 22.31
N ASP A 332 28.72 -32.97 21.64
CA ASP A 332 29.31 -34.27 21.91
C ASP A 332 29.81 -34.27 23.37
N GLU A 333 29.15 -35.07 24.21
CA GLU A 333 29.76 -35.79 25.34
C GLU A 333 29.29 -37.24 25.33
#